data_AF-A0A2S9FLP8-F1
#
_entry.id   AF-A0A2S9FLP8-F1
#
_cell.length_a   1.000
_cell.length_b   1.000
_cell.length_c   1.000
_cell.angle_alpha   90.00
_cell.angle_beta   90.00
_cell.angle_gamma   90.00
#
_symmetry.space_group_name_H-M   'P 1'
#
loop_
_entity.id
_entity.type
_entity.pdbx_description
1 polymer ?
#
loop_
_entity_poly.entity_id
_entity_poly.type
_entity_poly.pdbx_seq_one_letter_code
_entity_poly.pdbx_strand_id
1 'polypeptide(L)'
;AMDGYAVLVGDIATASDETPVRLPVTEDIPAGRTDIPTLEPGTAHRIMTGAPLPIGATTVVPVEATDGGVDTVTIRESKREGQHIRRAGEDVTAGTTVLQAGQLLTPAALGLAAALGLGELSVIPRQRVLVLSTGTELVAPGTPLQPGQIYE
;
A
#
# COMPACT_ATOMS: atom_id res chain seq x y z
N ALA A 1 10.12 0.63 1.14
CA ALA A 1 9.42 -0.56 1.71
C ALA A 1 9.66 -0.71 3.21
N MET A 2 10.72 -0.09 3.74
CA MET A 2 11.12 -0.08 5.14
C MET A 2 11.61 1.33 5.48
N ASP A 3 11.68 1.67 6.76
CA ASP A 3 12.41 2.84 7.24
C ASP A 3 13.92 2.55 7.21
N GLY A 4 14.74 3.54 6.88
CA GLY A 4 16.18 3.33 6.82
C GLY A 4 16.93 4.39 6.01
N TYR A 5 17.88 3.95 5.19
CA TYR A 5 18.79 4.82 4.45
C TYR A 5 18.83 4.47 2.97
N ALA A 6 18.46 5.42 2.12
CA ALA A 6 18.65 5.33 0.68
C ALA A 6 20.12 5.57 0.35
N VAL A 7 20.74 4.63 -0.36
CA VAL A 7 22.17 4.64 -0.70
C VAL A 7 22.39 4.14 -2.13
N LEU A 8 23.57 4.42 -2.67
CA LEU A 8 24.08 3.72 -3.85
C LEU A 8 24.69 2.38 -3.39
N VAL A 9 24.23 1.27 -3.97
CA VAL A 9 24.67 -0.09 -3.57
C VAL A 9 26.19 -0.27 -3.64
N GLY A 10 26.87 0.43 -4.56
CA GLY A 10 28.33 0.40 -4.71
C GLY A 10 29.07 0.94 -3.49
N ASP A 11 28.50 1.92 -2.79
CA ASP A 11 29.14 2.55 -1.64
C ASP A 11 29.19 1.63 -0.41
N ILE A 12 28.29 0.64 -0.35
CA ILE A 12 28.17 -0.31 0.77
C ILE A 12 28.58 -1.73 0.38
N ALA A 13 29.20 -1.94 -0.78
CA ALA A 13 29.48 -3.27 -1.32
C ALA A 13 30.39 -4.12 -0.39
N THR A 14 31.26 -3.48 0.38
CA THR A 14 32.17 -4.14 1.34
C THR A 14 31.71 -4.06 2.79
N ALA A 15 30.49 -3.58 3.05
CA ALA A 15 29.99 -3.42 4.41
C ALA A 15 29.79 -4.79 5.09
N SER A 16 30.43 -4.96 6.24
CA SER A 16 30.29 -6.11 7.13
C SER A 16 30.38 -5.66 8.60
N ASP A 17 30.09 -6.55 9.55
CA ASP A 17 30.26 -6.25 10.98
C ASP A 17 31.72 -5.92 11.34
N GLU A 18 32.68 -6.58 10.68
CA GLU A 18 34.12 -6.40 10.87
C GLU A 18 34.63 -5.14 10.15
N THR A 19 34.04 -4.81 9.00
CA THR A 19 34.41 -3.68 8.15
C THR A 19 33.19 -2.82 7.83
N PRO A 20 32.65 -2.07 8.80
CA PRO A 20 31.47 -1.24 8.56
C PRO A 20 31.80 -0.04 7.67
N VAL A 21 30.85 0.33 6.83
CA VAL A 21 30.92 1.54 6.00
C VAL A 21 30.24 2.68 6.74
N ARG A 22 30.83 3.88 6.72
CA ARG A 22 30.24 5.08 7.31
C ARG A 22 29.93 6.08 6.19
N LEU A 23 28.68 6.47 6.07
CA LEU A 23 28.23 7.45 5.07
C LEU A 23 27.66 8.68 5.78
N PRO A 24 28.04 9.91 5.36
CA PRO A 24 27.37 11.12 5.82
C PRO A 24 25.90 11.08 5.40
N VAL A 25 25.03 11.50 6.30
CA VAL A 25 23.59 11.61 6.05
C VAL A 25 23.30 13.04 5.66
N THR A 26 22.94 13.26 4.40
CA THR A 26 22.82 14.61 3.83
C THR A 26 21.39 15.12 3.81
N GLU A 27 20.39 14.24 3.98
CA GLU A 27 18.98 14.62 3.93
C GLU A 27 18.10 13.65 4.73
N ASP A 28 16.93 14.13 5.16
CA ASP A 28 15.85 13.33 5.74
C ASP A 28 14.59 13.40 4.85
N ILE A 29 14.09 12.24 4.42
CA ILE A 29 13.00 12.12 3.46
C ILE A 29 11.79 11.48 4.16
N PRO A 30 10.90 12.29 4.74
CA PRO A 30 9.68 11.79 5.36
C PRO A 30 8.66 11.31 4.34
N ALA A 31 7.73 10.46 4.78
CA ALA A 31 6.58 10.07 3.98
C ALA A 31 5.72 11.29 3.61
N GLY A 32 5.26 11.34 2.36
CA GLY A 32 4.46 12.46 1.84
C GLY A 32 5.26 13.66 1.34
N ARG A 33 6.60 13.65 1.43
CA ARG A 33 7.46 14.63 0.74
C ARG A 33 7.25 14.53 -0.78
N THR A 34 7.16 15.69 -1.44
CA THR A 34 6.79 15.78 -2.87
C THR A 34 7.95 16.13 -3.80
N ASP A 35 9.01 16.75 -3.30
CA ASP A 35 10.27 16.88 -4.02
C ASP A 35 11.09 15.59 -3.94
N ILE A 36 11.93 15.36 -4.95
CA ILE A 36 12.78 14.17 -5.05
C ILE A 36 14.24 14.64 -5.07
N PRO A 37 14.93 14.67 -3.92
CA PRO A 37 16.32 15.10 -3.88
C PRO A 37 17.22 14.10 -4.63
N THR A 38 18.38 14.57 -5.08
CA THR A 38 19.41 13.71 -5.67
C THR A 38 20.35 13.22 -4.58
N LEU A 39 20.63 11.92 -4.58
CA LEU A 39 21.61 11.31 -3.71
C LEU A 39 22.99 11.42 -4.34
N GLU A 40 23.94 12.04 -3.63
CA GLU A 40 25.34 12.09 -4.06
C GLU A 40 26.06 10.76 -3.74
N PRO A 41 26.92 10.24 -4.64
CA PRO A 41 27.73 9.07 -4.35
C PRO A 41 28.59 9.25 -3.08
N GLY A 42 28.70 8.20 -2.28
CA GLY A 42 29.38 8.22 -0.98
C GLY A 42 28.57 8.88 0.13
N THR A 43 27.28 9.12 -0.05
CA THR A 43 26.37 9.69 0.96
C THR A 43 25.14 8.81 1.17
N ALA A 44 24.34 9.14 2.19
CA ALA A 44 23.07 8.48 2.49
C ALA A 44 21.97 9.52 2.72
N HIS A 45 20.73 9.19 2.35
CA HIS A 45 19.56 9.92 2.80
C HIS A 45 18.75 9.06 3.76
N ARG A 46 18.42 9.59 4.94
CA ARG A 46 17.46 8.92 5.81
C ARG A 46 16.09 8.97 5.13
N ILE A 47 15.39 7.85 5.10
CA ILE A 47 14.15 7.69 4.35
C ILE A 47 13.12 6.90 5.15
N MET A 48 11.89 7.40 5.17
CA MET A 48 10.77 6.72 5.81
C MET A 48 9.99 5.85 4.82
N THR A 49 9.26 4.88 5.35
CA THR A 49 8.39 3.99 4.57
C THR A 49 7.32 4.80 3.84
N GLY A 50 7.22 4.58 2.53
CA GLY A 50 6.28 5.30 1.66
C GLY A 50 6.81 6.61 1.08
N ALA A 51 8.01 7.05 1.47
CA ALA A 51 8.67 8.18 0.84
C ALA A 51 9.17 7.85 -0.58
N PRO A 52 9.21 8.84 -1.49
CA PRO A 52 9.81 8.65 -2.81
C PRO A 52 11.31 8.38 -2.70
N LEU A 53 11.81 7.44 -3.51
CA LEU A 53 13.24 7.14 -3.57
C LEU A 53 13.99 8.32 -4.22
N PRO A 54 15.08 8.83 -3.61
CA PRO A 54 15.86 9.92 -4.19
C PRO A 54 16.52 9.51 -5.50
N ILE A 55 16.77 10.49 -6.38
CA ILE A 55 17.42 10.26 -7.67
C ILE A 55 18.83 9.71 -7.42
N GLY A 56 19.18 8.61 -8.09
CA GLY A 56 20.50 7.99 -7.98
C GLY A 56 20.62 6.91 -6.90
N ALA A 57 19.71 6.85 -5.92
CA ALA A 57 19.70 5.74 -4.97
C ALA A 57 19.29 4.43 -5.65
N THR A 58 19.98 3.35 -5.32
CA THR A 58 19.76 2.03 -5.93
C THR A 58 19.37 0.95 -4.93
N THR A 59 19.41 1.23 -3.62
CA THR A 59 18.89 0.35 -2.57
C THR A 59 18.51 1.15 -1.32
N VAL A 60 17.72 0.54 -0.43
CA VAL A 60 17.48 1.04 0.93
C VAL A 60 18.02 0.05 1.94
N VAL A 61 18.84 0.51 2.89
CA VAL A 61 19.29 -0.27 4.05
C VAL A 61 18.32 -0.05 5.21
N PRO A 62 17.66 -1.08 5.75
CA PRO A 62 16.77 -0.94 6.91
C PRO A 62 17.50 -0.37 8.11
N VAL A 63 16.82 0.46 8.92
CA VAL A 63 17.42 1.08 10.11
C VAL A 63 18.01 0.06 11.08
N GLU A 64 17.41 -1.13 11.18
CA GLU A 64 17.84 -2.23 12.03
C GLU A 64 19.20 -2.82 11.64
N ALA A 65 19.65 -2.60 10.40
CA ALA A 65 20.96 -3.00 9.89
C ALA A 65 22.02 -1.88 10.04
N THR A 66 21.71 -0.83 10.81
CA THR A 66 22.56 0.35 11.01
C THR A 66 22.65 0.75 12.48
N ASP A 67 23.40 1.81 12.77
CA ASP A 67 23.42 2.46 14.08
C ASP A 67 22.35 3.56 14.26
N GLY A 68 21.52 3.83 13.25
CA GLY A 68 20.48 4.87 13.31
C GLY A 68 21.02 6.31 13.33
N GLY A 69 22.26 6.54 12.89
CA GLY A 69 22.89 7.85 12.92
C GLY A 69 22.17 8.92 12.08
N VAL A 70 22.21 10.17 12.55
CA VAL A 70 21.50 11.32 11.94
C VAL A 70 22.40 12.15 11.03
N ASP A 71 23.66 12.37 11.41
CA ASP A 71 24.65 13.11 10.59
C ASP A 71 25.55 12.16 9.81
N THR A 72 25.75 10.96 10.34
CA THR A 72 26.56 9.90 9.72
C THR A 72 25.98 8.57 10.18
N VAL A 73 25.71 7.68 9.23
CA VAL A 73 25.21 6.33 9.51
C VAL A 73 26.32 5.31 9.34
N THR A 74 26.38 4.35 10.26
CA THR A 74 27.24 3.18 10.17
C THR A 74 26.43 1.99 9.64
N ILE A 75 26.83 1.47 8.48
CA ILE A 75 26.19 0.35 7.79
C ILE A 75 27.09 -0.88 7.93
N ARG A 76 26.52 -1.96 8.48
CA ARG A 76 27.25 -3.21 8.78
C ARG A 76 26.91 -4.36 7.84
N GLU A 77 26.03 -4.12 6.87
CA GLU A 77 25.56 -5.15 5.96
C GLU A 77 25.47 -4.60 4.54
N SER A 78 26.12 -5.28 3.58
CA SER A 78 25.90 -5.03 2.17
C SER A 78 24.46 -5.39 1.75
N LYS A 79 23.96 -4.78 0.67
CA LYS A 79 22.65 -5.10 0.08
C LYS A 79 22.79 -5.34 -1.42
N ARG A 80 21.73 -5.90 -2.03
CA ARG A 80 21.63 -6.01 -3.49
C ARG A 80 20.88 -4.82 -4.06
N GLU A 81 21.17 -4.49 -5.31
CA GLU A 81 20.42 -3.50 -6.05
C GLU A 81 18.92 -3.80 -6.05
N GLY A 82 18.09 -2.77 -5.84
CA GLY A 82 16.65 -2.86 -5.80
C GLY A 82 16.06 -3.35 -4.47
N GLN A 83 16.87 -3.74 -3.48
CA GLN A 83 16.32 -4.22 -2.21
C GLN A 83 15.58 -3.11 -1.47
N HIS A 84 14.44 -3.50 -0.88
CA HIS A 84 13.53 -2.65 -0.11
C HIS A 84 12.98 -1.42 -0.86
N ILE A 85 13.11 -1.41 -2.20
CA ILE A 85 12.51 -0.43 -3.10
C ILE A 85 11.22 -1.01 -3.67
N ARG A 86 10.12 -0.24 -3.55
CA ARG A 86 8.89 -0.53 -4.26
C ARG A 86 8.88 0.22 -5.58
N ARG A 87 8.67 -0.47 -6.70
CA ARG A 87 8.70 0.14 -8.04
C ARG A 87 7.30 0.62 -8.44
N ALA A 88 7.24 1.69 -9.22
CA ALA A 88 5.99 2.17 -9.76
C ALA A 88 5.32 1.06 -10.59
N GLY A 89 4.05 0.77 -10.28
CA GLY A 89 3.28 -0.26 -10.95
C GLY A 89 3.58 -1.70 -10.53
N GLU A 90 4.31 -1.94 -9.43
CA GLU A 90 4.60 -3.31 -8.97
C GLU A 90 3.36 -4.11 -8.54
N ASP A 91 2.31 -3.42 -8.10
CA ASP A 91 1.01 -4.02 -7.72
C ASP A 91 0.07 -4.02 -8.93
N VAL A 92 -0.18 -2.84 -9.51
CA VAL A 92 -1.01 -2.66 -10.69
C VAL A 92 -0.35 -1.66 -11.65
N THR A 93 -0.17 -2.06 -12.90
CA THR A 93 0.30 -1.16 -13.96
C THR A 93 -0.85 -0.37 -14.59
N ALA A 94 -0.54 0.83 -15.08
CA ALA A 94 -1.50 1.63 -15.83
C ALA A 94 -2.04 0.85 -17.05
N GLY A 95 -3.35 0.88 -17.26
CA GLY A 95 -4.04 0.16 -18.32
C GLY A 95 -4.48 -1.27 -17.96
N THR A 96 -4.08 -1.79 -16.80
CA THR A 96 -4.56 -3.11 -16.32
C THR A 96 -6.02 -3.01 -15.87
N THR A 97 -6.87 -3.90 -16.39
CA THR A 97 -8.25 -4.03 -15.92
C THR A 97 -8.29 -4.69 -14.54
N VAL A 98 -8.64 -3.92 -13.50
CA VAL A 98 -8.70 -4.38 -12.11
C VAL A 98 -10.09 -4.82 -11.64
N LEU A 99 -11.14 -4.35 -12.31
CA LEU A 99 -12.54 -4.69 -12.04
C LEU A 99 -13.23 -5.00 -13.36
N GLN A 100 -14.05 -6.05 -13.38
CA GLN A 100 -14.77 -6.49 -14.58
C GLN A 100 -16.25 -6.10 -14.51
N ALA A 101 -16.86 -5.85 -15.67
CA ALA A 101 -18.30 -5.63 -15.74
C ALA A 101 -19.06 -6.87 -15.24
N GLY A 102 -20.09 -6.66 -14.42
CA GLY A 102 -20.85 -7.75 -13.79
C GLY A 102 -20.20 -8.35 -12.53
N GLN A 103 -18.99 -7.91 -12.17
CA GLN A 103 -18.35 -8.32 -10.92
C GLN A 103 -19.14 -7.78 -9.71
N LEU A 104 -19.38 -8.64 -8.72
CA LEU A 104 -19.95 -8.23 -7.45
C LEU A 104 -18.92 -7.39 -6.67
N LEU A 105 -19.34 -6.21 -6.22
CA LEU A 105 -18.49 -5.32 -5.42
C LEU A 105 -18.42 -5.81 -3.97
N THR A 106 -17.30 -6.43 -3.61
CA THR A 106 -16.93 -6.79 -2.24
C THR A 106 -16.18 -5.63 -1.55
N PRO A 107 -16.00 -5.66 -0.22
CA PRO A 107 -15.17 -4.67 0.46
C PRO A 107 -13.76 -4.54 -0.13
N ALA A 108 -13.15 -5.65 -0.54
CA ALA A 108 -11.83 -5.64 -1.19
C ALA A 108 -11.87 -4.93 -2.57
N ALA A 109 -12.91 -5.18 -3.38
CA ALA A 109 -13.08 -4.52 -4.67
C ALA A 109 -13.27 -3.00 -4.52
N LEU A 110 -14.02 -2.57 -3.50
CA LEU A 110 -14.20 -1.15 -3.18
C LEU A 110 -12.90 -0.53 -2.69
N GLY A 111 -12.13 -1.23 -1.84
CA GLY A 111 -10.82 -0.79 -1.38
C GLY A 111 -9.84 -0.58 -2.55
N LEU A 112 -9.84 -1.50 -3.53
CA LEU A 112 -9.03 -1.37 -4.74
C LEU A 112 -9.42 -0.16 -5.58
N ALA A 113 -10.72 0.08 -5.79
CA ALA A 113 -11.19 1.27 -6.49
C ALA A 113 -10.74 2.56 -5.80
N ALA A 114 -10.90 2.64 -4.47
CA ALA A 114 -10.47 3.79 -3.68
C ALA A 114 -8.95 3.99 -3.73
N ALA A 115 -8.16 2.92 -3.67
CA ALA A 115 -6.69 2.98 -3.78
C ALA A 115 -6.22 3.52 -5.14
N LEU A 116 -7.03 3.35 -6.19
CA LEU A 116 -6.79 3.92 -7.52
C LEU A 116 -7.36 5.35 -7.68
N GLY A 117 -7.88 5.95 -6.62
CA GLY A 117 -8.44 7.30 -6.63
C GLY A 117 -9.85 7.39 -7.23
N LEU A 118 -10.57 6.27 -7.39
CA LEU A 118 -11.93 6.25 -7.91
C LEU A 118 -12.94 6.47 -6.77
N GLY A 119 -13.48 7.68 -6.67
CA GLY A 119 -14.49 8.03 -5.66
C GLY A 119 -15.89 7.50 -5.96
N GLU A 120 -16.18 7.15 -7.21
CA GLU A 120 -17.47 6.64 -7.67
C GLU A 120 -17.28 5.49 -8.66
N LEU A 121 -18.23 4.57 -8.71
CA LEU A 121 -18.25 3.44 -9.64
C LEU A 121 -19.58 3.38 -10.39
N SER A 122 -19.50 3.14 -11.69
CA SER A 122 -20.68 2.80 -12.50
C SER A 122 -21.12 1.37 -12.18
N VAL A 123 -22.37 1.22 -11.72
CA VAL A 123 -22.95 -0.08 -11.35
C VAL A 123 -24.26 -0.34 -12.07
N ILE A 124 -24.62 -1.61 -12.18
CA ILE A 124 -25.95 -2.01 -12.64
C ILE A 124 -26.95 -1.61 -11.55
N PRO A 125 -28.05 -0.91 -11.88
CA PRO A 125 -29.06 -0.55 -10.89
C PRO A 125 -29.67 -1.79 -10.25
N ARG A 126 -30.14 -1.66 -8.99
CA ARG A 126 -30.81 -2.77 -8.30
C ARG A 126 -32.05 -3.21 -9.08
N GLN A 127 -32.18 -4.52 -9.31
CA GLN A 127 -33.39 -5.08 -9.88
C GLN A 127 -34.58 -4.79 -8.95
N ARG A 128 -35.65 -4.26 -9.52
CA ARG A 128 -36.91 -4.05 -8.80
C ARG A 128 -37.79 -5.27 -9.02
N VAL A 129 -38.20 -5.92 -7.93
CA VAL A 129 -39.06 -7.12 -7.95
C VAL A 129 -40.26 -6.85 -7.07
N LEU A 130 -41.46 -7.06 -7.62
CA LEU A 130 -42.71 -7.03 -6.86
C LEU A 130 -42.99 -8.44 -6.33
N VAL A 131 -43.29 -8.55 -5.04
CA VAL A 131 -43.69 -9.80 -4.38
C VAL A 131 -45.09 -9.59 -3.81
N LEU A 132 -45.98 -10.56 -4.05
CA LEU A 132 -47.35 -10.53 -3.56
C LEU A 132 -47.72 -11.89 -2.98
N SER A 133 -48.12 -11.88 -1.72
CA SER A 133 -48.68 -13.03 -1.01
C SER A 133 -50.20 -12.98 -1.13
N THR A 134 -50.82 -14.13 -1.40
CA THR A 134 -52.28 -14.24 -1.51
C THR A 134 -52.75 -15.47 -0.73
N GLY A 135 -53.79 -15.28 0.06
CA GLY A 135 -54.34 -16.29 0.94
C GLY A 135 -55.13 -15.57 2.03
N THR A 136 -56.39 -15.93 2.21
CA THR A 136 -57.24 -15.32 3.25
C THR A 136 -56.80 -15.68 4.67
N GLU A 137 -56.00 -16.73 4.80
CA GLU A 137 -55.38 -17.24 6.01
C GLU A 137 -54.09 -16.50 6.40
N LEU A 138 -53.47 -15.77 5.46
CA LEU A 138 -52.20 -15.10 5.66
C LEU A 138 -52.38 -13.81 6.46
N VAL A 139 -51.57 -13.62 7.50
CA VAL A 139 -51.52 -12.37 8.28
C VAL A 139 -50.08 -11.87 8.44
N ALA A 140 -49.93 -10.55 8.58
CA ALA A 140 -48.62 -9.93 8.73
C ALA A 140 -47.93 -10.29 10.06
N PRO A 141 -46.59 -10.51 10.07
CA PRO A 141 -45.83 -10.68 11.30
C PRO A 141 -46.06 -9.55 12.31
N GLY A 142 -46.23 -9.92 13.59
CA GLY A 142 -46.52 -8.97 14.67
C GLY A 142 -48.01 -8.80 15.00
N THR A 143 -48.91 -9.35 14.18
CA THR A 143 -50.34 -9.46 14.51
C THR A 143 -50.63 -10.81 15.18
N PRO A 144 -51.24 -10.87 16.38
CA PRO A 144 -51.59 -12.15 16.99
C PRO A 144 -52.49 -13.00 16.08
N LEU A 145 -52.10 -14.27 15.88
CA LEU A 145 -52.85 -15.21 15.06
C LEU A 145 -54.20 -15.55 15.69
N GLN A 146 -55.23 -15.63 14.85
CA GLN A 146 -56.49 -16.28 15.17
C GLN A 146 -56.49 -17.74 14.69
N PRO A 147 -57.38 -18.61 15.22
CA PRO A 147 -57.53 -19.96 14.71
C PRO A 147 -57.78 -19.98 13.20
N GLY A 148 -56.98 -20.76 12.46
CA GLY A 148 -57.05 -20.85 10.99
C GLY A 148 -56.19 -19.84 10.23
N GLN A 149 -55.47 -18.95 10.93
CA GLN A 149 -54.49 -18.05 10.33
C GLN A 149 -53.07 -18.61 10.43
N ILE A 150 -52.23 -18.22 9.47
CA ILE A 150 -50.77 -18.40 9.49
C ILE A 150 -50.10 -17.09 9.09
N TYR A 151 -48.84 -16.89 9.46
CA TYR A 151 -48.11 -15.71 9.01
C TYR A 151 -47.75 -15.81 7.52
N GLU A 152 -47.75 -14.67 6.82
CA GLU A 152 -47.18 -14.54 5.48
C GLU A 152 -45.65 -14.66 5.45
#